data_AF-A0A2W1NLW5-F1
#
_entry.id   AF-A0A2W1NLW5-F1
#
_cell.length_a   1.000
_cell.length_b   1.000
_cell.length_c   1.000
_cell.angle_alpha   90.00
_cell.angle_beta   90.00
_cell.angle_gamma   90.00
#
_symmetry.space_group_name_H-M   'P 1'
#
loop_
_entity.id
_entity.type
_entity.pdbx_description
1 polymer ?
#
loop_
_entity_poly.entity_id
_entity_poly.type
_entity_poly.pdbx_seq_one_letter_code
_entity_poly.pdbx_strand_id
1 'polypeptide(L)'
;MKKVFTFLLIITAFLQISCEEVIDIPLNDAAQKIVVEAFTSNIEGRSYVKLTKSSTVYTNNNFEKISGASVIITDQNGINSVFLEDSTEKGLYLFPSFKVENNMTYDLKINADGEEITGTATSSFTPSLDLIMGAPISLLPDTLTQGLEFFDPSTRLILYLFSDPIPTGDNYRIIAYINGEKDNNYYITNDLIGSGEQFGGVLFGADVDSADVVHVELLTMDNANYDYFYSLVNNTGTGPFAATPSNPVSNLTNNALGYFGAYLMDTTSFVVF
;
A
#
# COMPACT_ATOMS: atom_id res chain seq x y z
N MET A 1 60.22 10.49 -18.52
CA MET A 1 58.83 10.26 -18.99
C MET A 1 58.36 8.82 -18.74
N LYS A 2 58.99 7.77 -19.32
CA LYS A 2 58.57 6.36 -19.07
C LYS A 2 58.53 5.95 -17.60
N LYS A 3 59.54 6.31 -16.79
CA LYS A 3 59.58 5.99 -15.34
C LYS A 3 58.50 6.68 -14.50
N VAL A 4 58.09 7.89 -14.90
CA VAL A 4 57.01 8.65 -14.23
C VAL A 4 55.65 8.05 -14.60
N PHE A 5 55.49 7.62 -15.84
CA PHE A 5 54.28 6.94 -16.31
C PHE A 5 54.08 5.58 -15.63
N THR A 6 55.15 4.79 -15.45
CA THR A 6 55.11 3.53 -14.69
C THR A 6 54.77 3.75 -13.21
N PHE A 7 55.30 4.81 -12.60
CA PHE A 7 55.00 5.15 -11.20
C PHE A 7 53.54 5.58 -11.01
N LEU A 8 52.99 6.37 -11.95
CA LEU A 8 51.59 6.78 -11.93
C LEU A 8 50.64 5.58 -12.12
N LEU A 9 50.98 4.65 -13.01
CA LEU A 9 50.21 3.43 -13.24
C LEU A 9 50.13 2.53 -11.99
N ILE A 10 51.22 2.43 -11.23
CA ILE A 10 51.27 1.66 -9.97
C ILE A 10 50.39 2.33 -8.90
N ILE A 11 50.43 3.67 -8.78
CA ILE A 11 49.57 4.41 -7.84
C ILE A 11 48.09 4.24 -8.19
N THR A 12 47.74 4.22 -9.48
CA THR A 12 46.34 4.06 -9.91
C THR A 12 45.82 2.64 -9.64
N ALA A 13 46.70 1.63 -9.71
CA ALA A 13 46.36 0.24 -9.39
C ALA A 13 46.09 0.02 -7.89
N PHE A 14 46.72 0.79 -7.00
CA PHE A 14 46.46 0.72 -5.55
C PHE A 14 45.16 1.40 -5.11
N LEU A 15 44.61 2.32 -5.91
CA LEU A 15 43.34 3.02 -5.63
C LEU A 15 42.09 2.16 -5.92
N GLN A 16 42.25 0.97 -6.50
CA GLN A 16 41.14 0.05 -6.83
C GLN A 16 40.88 -1.01 -5.74
N ILE A 17 41.68 -1.04 -4.67
CA ILE A 17 41.44 -1.94 -3.53
C ILE A 17 40.49 -1.22 -2.56
N SER A 18 39.22 -1.09 -2.95
CA SER A 18 38.16 -0.76 -2.01
C SER A 18 37.79 -2.05 -1.27
N CYS A 19 38.54 -2.34 -0.19
CA CYS A 19 38.04 -3.27 0.82
C CYS A 19 36.95 -2.55 1.58
N GLU A 20 35.70 -2.63 1.11
CA GLU A 20 34.56 -2.39 1.97
C GLU A 20 34.55 -3.52 2.99
N GLU A 21 34.99 -3.20 4.20
CA GLU A 21 34.76 -4.05 5.36
C GLU A 21 33.24 -4.07 5.57
N VAL A 22 32.60 -5.18 5.18
CA VAL A 22 31.20 -5.42 5.50
C VAL A 22 31.12 -5.56 7.01
N ILE A 23 30.76 -4.47 7.68
CA ILE A 23 30.51 -4.46 9.12
C ILE A 23 29.17 -5.15 9.32
N ASP A 24 29.19 -6.47 9.53
CA ASP A 24 28.03 -7.19 10.06
C ASP A 24 27.87 -6.78 11.53
N ILE A 25 27.03 -5.78 11.77
CA ILE A 25 26.64 -5.41 13.13
C ILE A 25 25.73 -6.55 13.63
N PRO A 26 26.14 -7.30 14.66
CA PRO A 26 25.28 -8.31 15.26
C PRO A 26 24.09 -7.58 15.90
N LEU A 27 22.97 -7.56 15.19
CA LEU A 27 21.70 -7.13 15.74
C LEU A 27 21.17 -8.28 16.58
N ASN A 28 20.69 -7.98 17.78
CA ASN A 28 19.91 -8.97 18.51
C ASN A 28 18.66 -9.26 17.68
N ASP A 29 18.52 -10.50 17.21
CA ASP A 29 17.31 -10.94 16.54
C ASP A 29 16.12 -10.71 17.50
N ALA A 30 15.24 -9.79 17.15
CA ALA A 30 13.98 -9.63 17.85
C ALA A 30 13.17 -10.91 17.67
N ALA A 31 12.39 -11.29 18.68
CA ALA A 31 11.43 -12.38 18.54
C ALA A 31 10.51 -12.09 17.34
N GLN A 32 10.35 -13.08 16.45
CA GLN A 32 9.48 -12.94 15.29
C GLN A 32 8.05 -12.66 15.76
N LYS A 33 7.40 -11.71 15.08
CA LYS A 33 6.01 -11.33 15.33
C LYS A 33 5.12 -11.90 14.23
N ILE A 34 3.87 -12.17 14.58
CA ILE A 34 2.83 -12.45 13.58
C ILE A 34 2.55 -11.16 12.80
N VAL A 35 2.51 -11.27 11.48
CA VAL A 35 2.14 -10.21 10.54
C VAL A 35 0.83 -10.61 9.88
N VAL A 36 -0.17 -9.74 10.00
CA VAL A 36 -1.52 -9.92 9.46
C VAL A 36 -1.77 -8.90 8.38
N GLU A 37 -2.06 -9.37 7.17
CA GLU A 37 -2.60 -8.54 6.09
C GLU A 37 -4.04 -9.00 5.84
N ALA A 38 -5.01 -8.32 6.45
CA ALA A 38 -6.42 -8.65 6.34
C ALA A 38 -7.14 -7.57 5.51
N PHE A 39 -7.30 -7.84 4.22
CA PHE A 39 -7.97 -6.96 3.28
C PHE A 39 -9.36 -7.51 2.97
N THR A 40 -10.40 -6.74 3.25
CA THR A 40 -11.77 -7.10 2.89
C THR A 40 -12.44 -6.00 2.08
N SER A 41 -13.30 -6.38 1.13
CA SER A 41 -13.92 -5.42 0.22
C SER A 41 -15.39 -5.70 -0.08
N ASN A 42 -16.07 -4.72 -0.68
CA ASN A 42 -17.40 -4.87 -1.28
C ASN A 42 -17.43 -5.72 -2.57
N ILE A 43 -16.28 -6.22 -3.04
CA ILE A 43 -16.19 -7.07 -4.22
C ILE A 43 -15.97 -8.52 -3.78
N GLU A 44 -16.89 -9.40 -4.17
CA GLU A 44 -16.78 -10.84 -3.90
C GLU A 44 -15.51 -11.42 -4.52
N GLY A 45 -14.91 -12.39 -3.83
CA GLY A 45 -13.68 -13.06 -4.25
C GLY A 45 -12.40 -12.25 -4.02
N ARG A 46 -12.48 -10.99 -3.58
CA ARG A 46 -11.30 -10.13 -3.34
C ARG A 46 -10.87 -10.03 -1.88
N SER A 47 -11.70 -10.51 -0.95
CA SER A 47 -11.41 -10.46 0.48
C SER A 47 -10.49 -11.62 0.89
N TYR A 48 -9.43 -11.31 1.64
CA TYR A 48 -8.46 -12.29 2.14
C TYR A 48 -7.83 -11.89 3.47
N VAL A 49 -7.28 -12.88 4.16
CA VAL A 49 -6.39 -12.69 5.31
C VAL A 49 -5.10 -13.46 5.03
N LYS A 50 -3.96 -12.78 5.06
CA LYS A 50 -2.64 -13.38 4.85
C LYS A 50 -1.83 -13.31 6.15
N LEU A 51 -1.32 -14.46 6.57
CA LEU A 51 -0.59 -14.61 7.82
C LEU A 51 0.86 -15.05 7.57
N THR A 52 1.79 -14.26 8.09
CA THR A 52 3.22 -14.50 7.98
C THR A 52 3.96 -14.18 9.28
N LYS A 53 5.22 -14.59 9.41
CA LYS A 53 6.10 -14.13 10.49
C LYS A 53 7.03 -13.03 9.98
N SER A 54 7.30 -12.06 10.84
CA SER A 54 8.28 -11.01 10.56
C SER A 54 9.67 -11.63 10.34
N SER A 55 10.45 -11.03 9.44
CA SER A 55 11.82 -11.45 9.16
C SER A 55 12.84 -10.62 9.92
N THR A 56 14.08 -11.10 9.99
CA THR A 56 15.22 -10.32 10.49
C THR A 56 15.72 -9.38 9.38
N VAL A 57 16.49 -8.35 9.76
CA VAL A 57 16.99 -7.30 8.84
C VAL A 57 17.82 -7.88 7.67
N TYR A 58 18.41 -9.06 7.85
CA TYR A 58 19.32 -9.70 6.88
C TYR A 58 18.67 -10.81 6.05
N THR A 59 17.38 -11.08 6.26
CA THR A 59 16.68 -12.15 5.52
C THR A 59 15.99 -11.61 4.28
N ASN A 60 16.20 -12.31 3.16
CA ASN A 60 15.54 -12.02 1.88
C ASN A 60 14.01 -12.13 2.02
N ASN A 61 13.28 -11.49 1.09
CA ASN A 61 11.82 -11.30 1.00
C ASN A 61 10.91 -12.57 1.07
N ASN A 62 11.38 -13.69 1.59
CA ASN A 62 10.64 -14.93 1.77
C ASN A 62 10.20 -15.09 3.24
N PHE A 63 9.12 -14.38 3.61
CA PHE A 63 8.52 -14.46 4.95
C PHE A 63 7.88 -15.83 5.19
N GLU A 64 8.15 -16.43 6.36
CA GLU A 64 7.53 -17.69 6.79
C GLU A 64 6.01 -17.55 6.85
N LYS A 65 5.28 -18.51 6.26
CA LYS A 65 3.81 -18.52 6.21
C LYS A 65 3.23 -19.24 7.42
N ILE A 66 2.11 -18.76 7.95
CA ILE A 66 1.42 -19.36 9.10
C ILE A 66 0.16 -20.10 8.63
N SER A 67 0.25 -21.43 8.58
CA SER A 67 -0.83 -22.35 8.18
C SER A 67 -1.64 -22.84 9.39
N GLY A 68 -2.87 -23.32 9.14
CA GLY A 68 -3.71 -23.97 10.15
C GLY A 68 -4.28 -23.04 11.24
N ALA A 69 -4.29 -21.73 11.00
CA ALA A 69 -4.92 -20.76 11.89
C ALA A 69 -6.46 -20.82 11.80
N SER A 70 -7.13 -20.40 12.87
CA SER A 70 -8.57 -20.10 12.84
C SER A 70 -8.77 -18.62 12.57
N VAL A 71 -9.42 -18.27 11.46
CA VAL A 71 -9.67 -16.88 11.04
C VAL A 71 -11.18 -16.66 10.89
N ILE A 72 -11.72 -15.76 11.72
CA ILE A 72 -13.15 -15.44 11.75
C ILE A 72 -13.30 -13.92 11.68
N ILE A 73 -14.19 -13.45 10.81
CA ILE A 73 -14.66 -12.07 10.80
C ILE A 73 -16.14 -12.06 11.21
N THR A 74 -16.49 -11.25 12.19
CA THR A 74 -17.86 -11.08 12.67
C THR A 74 -18.36 -9.69 12.26
N ASP A 75 -19.51 -9.62 11.59
CA ASP A 75 -20.13 -8.34 11.26
C ASP A 75 -20.89 -7.72 12.45
N GLN A 76 -21.32 -6.47 12.31
CA GLN A 76 -22.08 -5.76 13.34
C GLN A 76 -23.40 -6.44 13.75
N ASN A 77 -23.95 -7.32 12.90
CA ASN A 77 -25.16 -8.09 13.18
C ASN A 77 -24.86 -9.42 13.91
N GLY A 78 -23.58 -9.72 14.17
CA GLY A 78 -23.13 -10.95 14.81
C GLY A 78 -23.01 -12.14 13.85
N ILE A 79 -23.02 -11.91 12.53
CA ILE A 79 -22.85 -12.97 11.53
C ILE A 79 -21.36 -13.31 11.44
N ASN A 80 -21.03 -14.56 11.73
CA ASN A 80 -19.67 -15.07 11.66
C ASN A 80 -19.34 -15.57 10.26
N SER A 81 -18.22 -15.09 9.75
CA SER A 81 -17.64 -15.45 8.47
C SER A 81 -16.30 -16.14 8.70
N VAL A 82 -16.21 -17.42 8.39
CA VAL A 82 -15.00 -18.23 8.61
C VAL A 82 -14.18 -18.26 7.33
N PHE A 83 -12.97 -17.70 7.39
CA PHE A 83 -12.02 -17.71 6.27
C PHE A 83 -11.21 -19.00 6.32
N LEU A 84 -11.17 -19.72 5.21
CA LEU A 84 -10.50 -21.02 5.11
C LEU A 84 -9.16 -20.86 4.41
N GLU A 85 -8.15 -21.60 4.87
CA GLU A 85 -6.84 -21.60 4.23
C GLU A 85 -6.94 -22.08 2.78
N ASP A 86 -6.31 -21.35 1.87
CA ASP A 86 -6.24 -21.71 0.47
C ASP A 86 -5.41 -22.98 0.28
N SER A 87 -5.92 -23.88 -0.56
CA SER A 87 -5.29 -25.18 -0.79
C SER A 87 -3.98 -25.10 -1.58
N THR A 88 -3.72 -23.96 -2.25
CA THR A 88 -2.58 -23.76 -3.15
C THR A 88 -1.55 -22.77 -2.59
N GLU A 89 -1.95 -21.84 -1.71
CA GLU A 89 -1.08 -20.88 -1.05
C GLU A 89 -1.20 -20.96 0.48
N LYS A 90 -0.17 -21.50 1.13
CA LYS A 90 -0.08 -21.56 2.59
C LYS A 90 -0.12 -20.19 3.24
N GLY A 91 -0.87 -20.07 4.33
CA GLY A 91 -1.03 -18.84 5.09
C GLY A 91 -1.92 -17.79 4.43
N LEU A 92 -2.54 -18.08 3.29
CA LEU A 92 -3.61 -17.28 2.70
C LEU A 92 -4.96 -17.88 3.11
N TYR A 93 -5.85 -17.07 3.66
CA TYR A 93 -7.18 -17.48 4.09
C TYR A 93 -8.22 -16.68 3.32
N LEU A 94 -9.22 -17.37 2.78
CA LEU A 94 -10.19 -16.83 1.84
C LEU A 94 -11.62 -17.13 2.29
N PHE A 95 -12.53 -16.22 1.95
CA PHE A 95 -13.96 -16.50 1.95
C PHE A 95 -14.58 -15.84 0.70
N PRO A 96 -14.72 -16.58 -0.41
CA PRO A 96 -15.07 -16.00 -1.71
C PRO A 96 -16.37 -15.19 -1.74
N SER A 97 -17.38 -15.54 -0.93
CA SER A 97 -18.65 -14.80 -0.87
C SER A 97 -18.68 -13.72 0.22
N PHE A 98 -17.58 -13.46 0.93
CA PHE A 98 -17.53 -12.38 1.91
C PHE A 98 -17.58 -11.03 1.19
N LYS A 99 -18.42 -10.13 1.70
CA LYS A 99 -18.62 -8.81 1.14
C LYS A 99 -18.77 -7.77 2.25
N VAL A 100 -18.02 -6.69 2.15
CA VAL A 100 -18.18 -5.50 2.99
C VAL A 100 -19.42 -4.72 2.52
N GLU A 101 -20.25 -4.29 3.47
CA GLU A 101 -21.45 -3.50 3.25
C GLU A 101 -21.27 -2.08 3.79
N ASN A 102 -22.05 -1.12 3.29
CA ASN A 102 -21.95 0.27 3.72
C ASN A 102 -22.31 0.44 5.21
N ASN A 103 -21.62 1.34 5.91
CA ASN A 103 -21.86 1.72 7.30
C ASN A 103 -21.84 0.55 8.29
N MET A 104 -20.93 -0.41 8.09
CA MET A 104 -20.81 -1.59 8.92
C MET A 104 -19.46 -1.65 9.64
N THR A 105 -19.49 -2.17 10.87
CA THR A 105 -18.32 -2.55 11.65
C THR A 105 -18.07 -4.05 11.54
N TYR A 106 -16.80 -4.43 11.44
CA TYR A 106 -16.33 -5.81 11.40
C TYR A 106 -15.26 -6.04 12.46
N ASP A 107 -15.35 -7.19 13.13
CA ASP A 107 -14.37 -7.64 14.12
C ASP A 107 -13.65 -8.89 13.60
N LEU A 108 -12.33 -8.79 13.46
CA LEU A 108 -11.45 -9.89 13.11
C LEU A 108 -11.00 -10.60 14.37
N LYS A 109 -11.04 -11.94 14.35
CA LYS A 109 -10.44 -12.81 15.36
C LYS A 109 -9.60 -13.89 14.70
N ILE A 110 -8.34 -13.96 15.09
CA ILE A 110 -7.37 -14.93 14.61
C ILE A 110 -6.80 -15.72 15.80
N ASN A 111 -6.77 -17.04 15.69
CA ASN A 111 -5.99 -17.89 16.58
C ASN A 111 -4.90 -18.58 15.77
N ALA A 112 -3.64 -18.25 16.06
CA ALA A 112 -2.47 -18.76 15.34
C ALA A 112 -1.28 -18.89 16.31
N ASP A 113 -0.50 -19.96 16.20
CA ASP A 113 0.69 -20.21 17.05
C ASP A 113 0.45 -20.09 18.57
N GLY A 114 -0.79 -20.34 19.03
CA GLY A 114 -1.17 -20.22 20.45
C GLY A 114 -1.48 -18.79 20.91
N GLU A 115 -1.48 -17.82 20.01
CA GLU A 115 -1.84 -16.43 20.24
C GLU A 115 -3.24 -16.11 19.67
N GLU A 116 -3.98 -15.26 20.38
CA GLU A 116 -5.23 -14.67 19.90
C GLU A 116 -4.97 -13.22 19.48
N ILE A 117 -5.25 -12.91 18.22
CA ILE A 117 -5.14 -11.57 17.65
C ILE A 117 -6.53 -11.11 17.26
N THR A 118 -6.87 -9.89 17.64
CA THR A 118 -8.12 -9.23 17.29
C THR A 118 -7.87 -7.90 16.62
N GLY A 119 -8.81 -7.44 15.81
CA GLY A 119 -8.81 -6.11 15.22
C GLY A 119 -10.21 -5.70 14.81
N THR A 120 -10.45 -4.41 14.68
CA THR A 120 -11.75 -3.86 14.27
C THR A 120 -11.53 -2.94 13.08
N ALA A 121 -12.42 -3.04 12.09
CA ALA A 121 -12.43 -2.16 10.93
C ALA A 121 -13.87 -1.69 10.66
N THR A 122 -14.00 -0.45 10.22
CA THR A 122 -15.30 0.15 9.87
C THR A 122 -15.32 0.62 8.42
N SER A 123 -16.47 0.47 7.79
CA SER A 123 -16.73 0.91 6.43
C SER A 123 -17.77 2.03 6.45
N SER A 124 -17.64 3.02 5.58
CA SER A 124 -18.55 4.18 5.52
C SER A 124 -19.47 4.08 4.31
N PHE A 125 -18.98 4.46 3.13
CA PHE A 125 -19.74 4.47 1.88
C PHE A 125 -18.88 4.02 0.70
N THR A 126 -19.53 3.61 -0.37
CA THR A 126 -18.86 3.30 -1.64
C THR A 126 -18.56 4.61 -2.38
N PRO A 127 -17.28 4.93 -2.66
CA PRO A 127 -16.93 6.16 -3.35
C PRO A 127 -17.41 6.13 -4.81
N SER A 128 -17.41 7.28 -5.49
CA SER A 128 -17.73 7.41 -6.91
C SER A 128 -16.59 8.10 -7.64
N LEU A 129 -15.93 7.38 -8.54
CA LEU A 129 -14.85 7.95 -9.34
C LEU A 129 -15.46 8.69 -10.54
N ASP A 130 -15.48 10.01 -10.49
CA ASP A 130 -16.18 10.86 -11.48
C ASP A 130 -15.41 10.98 -12.80
N LEU A 131 -14.09 11.15 -12.70
CA LEU A 131 -13.21 11.24 -13.85
C LEU A 131 -11.88 10.56 -13.53
N ILE A 132 -11.39 9.79 -14.50
CA ILE A 132 -10.00 9.41 -14.55
C ILE A 132 -9.50 9.45 -15.98
N MET A 133 -8.28 9.94 -16.18
CA MET A 133 -7.67 10.02 -17.50
C MET A 133 -6.15 10.03 -17.43
N GLY A 134 -5.52 9.53 -18.49
CA GLY A 134 -4.08 9.62 -18.71
C GLY A 134 -3.79 10.40 -19.97
N ALA A 135 -3.06 11.51 -19.85
CA ALA A 135 -2.70 12.37 -20.97
C ALA A 135 -1.35 13.07 -20.71
N PRO A 136 -0.64 13.52 -21.76
CA PRO A 136 0.54 14.35 -21.59
C PRO A 136 0.16 15.71 -21.00
N ILE A 137 1.04 16.29 -20.19
CA ILE A 137 0.82 17.60 -19.53
C ILE A 137 0.40 18.67 -20.53
N SER A 138 0.97 18.67 -21.72
CA SER A 138 0.66 19.60 -22.81
C SER A 138 -0.78 19.55 -23.34
N LEU A 139 -1.56 18.51 -23.04
CA LEU A 139 -2.96 18.38 -23.44
C LEU A 139 -3.95 18.62 -22.29
N LEU A 140 -3.45 18.89 -21.09
CA LEU A 140 -4.27 19.14 -19.91
C LEU A 140 -4.70 20.62 -19.83
N PRO A 141 -5.90 20.92 -19.30
CA PRO A 141 -6.31 22.29 -19.02
C PRO A 141 -5.36 22.99 -18.04
N ASP A 142 -5.12 24.29 -18.23
CA ASP A 142 -4.28 25.11 -17.34
C ASP A 142 -4.68 25.01 -15.86
N THR A 143 -5.97 24.83 -15.58
CA THR A 143 -6.48 24.66 -14.21
C THR A 143 -5.94 23.41 -13.52
N LEU A 144 -5.52 22.39 -14.27
CA LEU A 144 -4.98 21.12 -13.78
C LEU A 144 -3.45 21.03 -13.91
N THR A 145 -2.79 22.00 -14.54
CA THR A 145 -1.33 22.01 -14.74
C THR A 145 -0.59 23.01 -13.86
N GLN A 146 -1.28 23.80 -13.04
CA GLN A 146 -0.66 24.68 -12.05
C GLN A 146 0.23 23.88 -11.09
N GLY A 147 1.51 24.23 -11.00
CA GLY A 147 2.51 23.52 -10.20
C GLY A 147 3.22 22.37 -10.92
N LEU A 148 2.87 22.08 -12.18
CA LEU A 148 3.51 21.06 -13.01
C LEU A 148 4.55 21.65 -13.98
N GLU A 149 4.90 22.94 -13.87
CA GLU A 149 5.74 23.66 -14.83
C GLU A 149 7.19 23.15 -14.89
N PHE A 150 7.59 22.35 -13.89
CA PHE A 150 8.91 21.74 -13.78
C PHE A 150 9.03 20.40 -14.53
N PHE A 151 7.92 19.83 -15.01
CA PHE A 151 7.91 18.58 -15.75
C PHE A 151 8.01 18.81 -17.26
N ASP A 152 8.49 17.81 -18.00
CA ASP A 152 8.46 17.84 -19.46
C ASP A 152 6.99 17.88 -19.94
N PRO A 153 6.58 18.78 -20.85
CA PRO A 153 5.21 18.84 -21.36
C PRO A 153 4.73 17.55 -22.06
N SER A 154 5.65 16.66 -22.45
CA SER A 154 5.36 15.34 -23.00
C SER A 154 5.17 14.25 -21.94
N THR A 155 5.54 14.52 -20.68
CA THR A 155 5.29 13.61 -19.54
C THR A 155 3.81 13.34 -19.41
N ARG A 156 3.46 12.06 -19.29
CA ARG A 156 2.09 11.57 -19.15
C ARG A 156 1.76 11.38 -17.69
N LEU A 157 0.58 11.84 -17.29
CA LEU A 157 0.12 11.78 -15.91
C LEU A 157 -1.27 11.18 -15.86
N ILE A 158 -1.55 10.42 -14.81
CA ILE A 158 -2.92 9.99 -14.49
C ILE A 158 -3.52 11.03 -13.56
N LEU A 159 -4.63 11.62 -13.99
CA LEU A 159 -5.46 12.53 -13.19
C LEU A 159 -6.71 11.81 -12.74
N TYR A 160 -7.09 12.02 -11.51
CA TYR A 160 -8.34 11.52 -10.94
C TYR A 160 -9.16 12.67 -10.36
N LEU A 161 -10.47 12.50 -10.39
CA LEU A 161 -11.46 13.35 -9.76
C LEU A 161 -12.56 12.45 -9.20
N PHE A 162 -12.98 12.69 -7.96
CA PHE A 162 -14.11 12.01 -7.36
C PHE A 162 -14.88 12.98 -6.47
N SER A 163 -16.15 12.66 -6.26
CA SER A 163 -17.01 13.41 -5.35
C SER A 163 -17.09 12.70 -4.00
N ASP A 164 -16.95 13.47 -2.93
CA ASP A 164 -17.23 13.00 -1.57
C ASP A 164 -18.73 13.23 -1.25
N PRO A 165 -19.53 12.16 -1.06
CA PRO A 165 -20.92 12.31 -0.64
C PRO A 165 -21.07 12.76 0.83
N ILE A 166 -20.00 12.78 1.63
CA ILE A 166 -20.00 13.07 3.07
C ILE A 166 -19.26 14.39 3.37
N PRO A 167 -19.69 15.17 4.37
CA PRO A 167 -19.27 16.55 4.54
C PRO A 167 -17.91 16.80 5.22
N THR A 168 -16.96 15.85 5.25
CA THR A 168 -15.53 15.93 5.70
C THR A 168 -15.08 14.76 6.58
N GLY A 169 -13.77 14.50 6.56
CA GLY A 169 -13.07 13.60 7.46
C GLY A 169 -12.86 12.19 6.92
N ASP A 170 -13.23 11.94 5.68
CA ASP A 170 -13.06 10.64 5.03
C ASP A 170 -11.64 10.46 4.47
N ASN A 171 -11.24 9.19 4.44
CA ASN A 171 -9.91 8.77 4.05
C ASN A 171 -9.97 7.88 2.82
N TYR A 172 -9.07 8.14 1.88
CA TYR A 172 -9.09 7.51 0.57
C TYR A 172 -7.74 6.90 0.22
N ARG A 173 -7.80 5.77 -0.47
CA ARG A 173 -6.65 5.14 -1.10
C ARG A 173 -6.95 4.90 -2.56
N ILE A 174 -5.99 5.20 -3.42
CA ILE A 174 -6.06 4.85 -4.83
C ILE A 174 -5.02 3.75 -5.10
N ILE A 175 -5.47 2.67 -5.75
CA ILE A 175 -4.58 1.60 -6.23
C ILE A 175 -4.67 1.63 -7.75
N ALA A 176 -3.51 1.71 -8.41
CA ALA A 176 -3.41 1.65 -9.85
C ALA A 176 -2.75 0.34 -10.29
N TYR A 177 -3.15 -0.16 -11.46
CA TYR A 177 -2.50 -1.23 -12.18
C TYR A 177 -2.26 -0.77 -13.61
N ILE A 178 -1.04 -0.89 -14.10
CA ILE A 178 -0.61 -0.46 -15.43
C ILE A 178 -0.30 -1.72 -16.22
N ASN A 179 -1.04 -1.96 -17.30
CA ASN A 179 -0.96 -3.19 -18.11
C ASN A 179 -1.12 -4.49 -17.29
N GLY A 180 -1.90 -4.43 -16.21
CA GLY A 180 -2.14 -5.55 -15.29
C GLY A 180 -1.11 -5.71 -14.17
N GLU A 181 -0.04 -4.92 -14.17
CA GLU A 181 0.94 -4.89 -13.08
C GLU A 181 0.57 -3.82 -12.06
N LYS A 182 0.57 -4.17 -10.77
CA LYS A 182 0.22 -3.24 -9.70
C LYS A 182 1.31 -2.17 -9.58
N ASP A 183 0.90 -0.90 -9.55
CA ASP A 183 1.78 0.20 -9.16
C ASP A 183 2.13 0.10 -7.66
N ASN A 184 3.42 0.23 -7.36
CA ASN A 184 3.95 0.11 -6.01
C ASN A 184 3.82 1.41 -5.20
N ASN A 185 3.44 2.53 -5.84
CA ASN A 185 3.16 3.77 -5.13
C ASN A 185 1.91 3.64 -4.25
N TYR A 186 1.93 4.35 -3.12
CA TYR A 186 0.79 4.44 -2.21
C TYR A 186 0.16 5.82 -2.34
N TYR A 187 -0.97 5.88 -3.04
CA TYR A 187 -1.77 7.10 -3.17
C TYR A 187 -2.78 7.16 -2.05
N ILE A 188 -2.52 8.03 -1.07
CA ILE A 188 -3.34 8.18 0.13
C ILE A 188 -3.69 9.67 0.26
N THR A 189 -4.95 9.95 0.52
CA THR A 189 -5.46 11.31 0.70
C THR A 189 -6.63 11.31 1.67
N ASN A 190 -7.00 12.49 2.17
CA ASN A 190 -8.17 12.69 3.02
C ASN A 190 -8.87 14.01 2.69
N ASP A 191 -10.17 14.07 2.97
CA ASP A 191 -10.94 15.31 2.86
C ASP A 191 -11.03 16.02 4.21
N LEU A 192 -9.94 16.67 4.62
CA LEU A 192 -9.92 17.46 5.86
C LEU A 192 -10.39 18.91 5.67
N ILE A 193 -10.54 19.40 4.43
CA ILE A 193 -10.64 20.84 4.15
C ILE A 193 -11.79 21.21 3.19
N GLY A 194 -12.48 20.26 2.55
CA GLY A 194 -13.43 20.54 1.45
C GLY A 194 -14.67 19.64 1.36
N SER A 195 -15.54 19.72 2.37
CA SER A 195 -16.89 19.10 2.38
C SER A 195 -17.66 19.27 1.07
N GLY A 196 -17.93 18.17 0.35
CA GLY A 196 -18.87 18.15 -0.78
C GLY A 196 -18.40 18.88 -2.05
N GLU A 197 -17.10 19.20 -2.15
CA GLU A 197 -16.46 19.66 -3.38
C GLU A 197 -15.82 18.47 -4.13
N GLN A 198 -15.61 18.62 -5.44
CA GLN A 198 -14.87 17.60 -6.19
C GLN A 198 -13.42 17.57 -5.72
N PHE A 199 -12.97 16.40 -5.27
CA PHE A 199 -11.59 16.15 -4.88
C PHE A 199 -10.84 15.50 -6.03
N GLY A 200 -9.68 16.06 -6.39
CA GLY A 200 -8.90 15.56 -7.50
C GLY A 200 -7.41 15.79 -7.33
N GLY A 201 -6.64 15.00 -8.06
CA GLY A 201 -5.19 15.05 -8.00
C GLY A 201 -4.54 14.27 -9.12
N VAL A 202 -3.22 14.12 -8.98
CA VAL A 202 -2.38 13.38 -9.90
C VAL A 202 -1.80 12.17 -9.18
N LEU A 203 -1.77 11.01 -9.82
CA LEU A 203 -1.02 9.84 -9.34
C LEU A 203 0.47 10.02 -9.64
N PHE A 204 1.15 10.88 -8.86
CA PHE A 204 2.56 11.15 -9.05
C PHE A 204 3.41 9.89 -8.85
N GLY A 205 4.34 9.64 -9.77
CA GLY A 205 5.20 8.45 -9.74
C GLY A 205 4.63 7.23 -10.46
N ALA A 206 3.38 7.27 -10.94
CA ALA A 206 2.87 6.27 -11.86
C ALA A 206 3.58 6.46 -13.22
N ASP A 207 4.26 5.41 -13.69
CA ASP A 207 4.97 5.42 -14.96
C ASP A 207 4.05 4.91 -16.06
N VAL A 208 3.58 5.80 -16.94
CA VAL A 208 2.59 5.48 -17.97
C VAL A 208 2.98 6.04 -19.34
N ASP A 209 2.77 5.21 -20.35
CA ASP A 209 2.98 5.54 -21.76
C ASP A 209 1.67 5.56 -22.54
N SER A 210 1.73 6.10 -23.76
CA SER A 210 0.59 6.06 -24.68
C SER A 210 0.17 4.61 -24.96
N ALA A 211 -1.13 4.37 -25.01
CA ALA A 211 -1.75 3.06 -25.19
C ALA A 211 -1.64 2.07 -24.02
N ASP A 212 -1.06 2.47 -22.89
CA ASP A 212 -1.15 1.67 -21.66
C ASP A 212 -2.59 1.55 -21.19
N VAL A 213 -2.95 0.36 -20.71
CA VAL A 213 -4.24 0.09 -20.07
C VAL A 213 -4.06 0.25 -18.57
N VAL A 214 -4.73 1.24 -18.00
CA VAL A 214 -4.69 1.52 -16.57
C VAL A 214 -6.00 1.09 -15.94
N HIS A 215 -5.92 0.25 -14.92
CA HIS A 215 -7.02 -0.09 -14.02
C HIS A 215 -6.83 0.64 -12.69
N VAL A 216 -7.86 1.30 -12.18
CA VAL A 216 -7.80 2.05 -10.94
C VAL A 216 -8.91 1.65 -10.00
N GLU A 217 -8.56 1.56 -8.72
CA GLU A 217 -9.45 1.28 -7.61
C GLU A 217 -9.40 2.46 -6.65
N LEU A 218 -10.54 3.09 -6.39
CA LEU A 218 -10.71 4.13 -5.39
C LEU A 218 -11.38 3.51 -4.17
N LEU A 219 -10.69 3.48 -3.03
CA LEU A 219 -11.14 2.87 -1.79
C LEU A 219 -11.43 3.94 -0.74
N THR A 220 -12.52 3.79 -0.01
CA THR A 220 -12.72 4.45 1.29
C THR A 220 -12.20 3.56 2.41
N MET A 221 -11.66 4.18 3.47
CA MET A 221 -11.13 3.48 4.64
C MET A 221 -11.37 4.25 5.94
N ASP A 222 -11.35 3.54 7.07
CA ASP A 222 -11.39 4.15 8.38
C ASP A 222 -10.06 4.82 8.77
N ASN A 223 -10.10 5.60 9.87
CA ASN A 223 -8.93 6.30 10.38
C ASN A 223 -7.78 5.36 10.74
N ALA A 224 -8.07 4.16 11.27
CA ALA A 224 -7.03 3.24 11.70
C ALA A 224 -6.24 2.69 10.51
N ASN A 225 -6.93 2.39 9.41
CA ASN A 225 -6.29 2.01 8.15
C ASN A 225 -5.57 3.18 7.49
N TYR A 226 -6.14 4.39 7.52
CA TYR A 226 -5.46 5.59 7.06
C TYR A 226 -4.14 5.81 7.81
N ASP A 227 -4.16 5.76 9.15
CA ASP A 227 -2.97 5.92 9.99
C ASP A 227 -1.91 4.85 9.69
N TYR A 228 -2.33 3.60 9.48
CA TYR A 228 -1.43 2.52 9.06
C TYR A 228 -0.72 2.85 7.74
N PHE A 229 -1.46 3.15 6.67
CA PHE A 229 -0.84 3.38 5.36
C PHE A 229 -0.10 4.72 5.30
N TYR A 230 -0.60 5.76 5.98
CA TYR A 230 0.06 7.05 6.08
C TYR A 230 1.40 6.93 6.82
N SER A 231 1.43 6.19 7.93
CA SER A 231 2.69 5.91 8.64
C SER A 231 3.63 5.04 7.80
N LEU A 232 3.13 4.04 7.07
CA LEU A 232 3.92 3.24 6.15
C LEU A 232 4.62 4.12 5.09
N VAL A 233 3.88 4.99 4.40
CA VAL A 233 4.44 5.89 3.38
C VAL A 233 5.51 6.80 3.97
N ASN A 234 5.25 7.40 5.14
CA ASN A 234 6.21 8.29 5.79
C ASN A 234 7.46 7.56 6.29
N ASN A 235 7.35 6.29 6.68
CA ASN A 235 8.50 5.46 7.06
C ASN A 235 9.35 5.03 5.86
N THR A 236 8.77 4.96 4.66
CA THR A 236 9.50 4.64 3.42
C THR A 236 10.17 5.84 2.75
N GLY A 237 9.97 7.06 3.28
CA GLY A 237 10.56 8.27 2.72
C GLY A 237 12.08 8.28 2.81
N THR A 238 12.75 8.60 1.72
CA THR A 238 14.21 8.79 1.67
C THR A 238 14.54 10.29 1.61
N GLY A 239 15.13 10.85 2.67
CA GLY A 239 15.53 12.25 2.69
C GLY A 239 16.10 12.71 4.03
N PRO A 240 16.74 13.90 4.10
CA PRO A 240 17.35 14.42 5.34
C PRO A 240 16.32 14.78 6.43
N PHE A 241 15.03 14.78 6.08
CA PHE A 241 13.91 14.98 7.00
C PHE A 241 13.02 13.74 7.14
N ALA A 242 13.46 12.58 6.63
CA ALA A 242 12.73 11.33 6.82
C ALA A 242 12.64 11.01 8.32
N ALA A 243 11.46 10.57 8.75
CA ALA A 243 11.27 10.13 10.12
C ALA A 243 12.16 8.90 10.40
N THR A 244 12.56 8.71 11.65
CA THR A 244 13.23 7.48 12.07
C THR A 244 12.30 6.30 11.76
N PRO A 245 12.75 5.27 11.00
CA PRO A 245 11.88 4.16 10.64
C PRO A 245 11.26 3.51 11.87
N SER A 246 9.94 3.39 11.87
CA SER A 246 9.16 2.72 12.91
C SER A 246 8.15 1.77 12.28
N ASN A 247 7.58 0.85 13.06
CA ASN A 247 6.48 0.04 12.54
C ASN A 247 5.25 0.94 12.36
N PRO A 248 4.50 0.79 11.24
CA PRO A 248 3.22 1.47 11.07
C PRO A 248 2.26 1.22 12.24
N VAL A 249 1.39 2.19 12.51
CA VAL A 249 0.36 2.08 13.55
C VAL A 249 -0.66 1.01 13.12
N SER A 250 -0.77 -0.05 13.90
CA SER A 250 -1.64 -1.20 13.62
C SER A 250 -2.95 -1.13 14.42
N ASN A 251 -4.06 -1.60 13.83
CA ASN A 251 -5.34 -1.78 14.53
C ASN A 251 -5.51 -3.18 15.14
N LEU A 252 -4.40 -3.93 15.28
CA LEU A 252 -4.39 -5.30 15.79
C LEU A 252 -3.87 -5.37 17.23
N THR A 253 -4.40 -6.30 18.00
CA THR A 253 -3.96 -6.58 19.37
C THR A 253 -2.74 -7.51 19.42
N ASN A 254 -2.29 -7.83 20.63
CA ASN A 254 -1.17 -8.74 20.92
C ASN A 254 0.15 -8.41 20.21
N ASN A 255 0.41 -7.13 19.93
CA ASN A 255 1.60 -6.64 19.22
C ASN A 255 1.81 -7.25 17.81
N ALA A 256 0.76 -7.80 17.20
CA ALA A 256 0.79 -8.23 15.81
C ALA A 256 1.06 -7.03 14.88
N LEU A 257 1.84 -7.27 13.84
CA LEU A 257 2.13 -6.26 12.81
C LEU A 257 1.11 -6.36 11.68
N GLY A 258 0.96 -5.30 10.90
CA GLY A 258 0.06 -5.25 9.75
C GLY A 258 -1.25 -4.55 10.07
N TYR A 259 -2.33 -4.94 9.40
CA TYR A 259 -3.61 -4.24 9.44
C TYR A 259 -4.80 -5.18 9.18
N PHE A 260 -5.97 -4.73 9.61
CA PHE A 260 -7.27 -5.22 9.17
C PHE A 260 -8.11 -4.08 8.61
N GLY A 261 -8.57 -4.22 7.36
CA GLY A 261 -9.38 -3.20 6.68
C GLY A 261 -10.66 -3.75 6.09
N ALA A 262 -11.72 -2.93 6.17
CA ALA A 262 -13.02 -3.14 5.55
C ALA A 262 -13.29 -2.01 4.55
N TYR A 263 -12.96 -2.27 3.29
CA TYR A 263 -12.96 -1.26 2.24
C TYR A 263 -14.21 -1.32 1.39
N LEU A 264 -14.68 -0.14 0.99
CA LEU A 264 -15.67 -0.01 -0.07
C LEU A 264 -14.96 0.69 -1.22
N MET A 265 -15.17 0.19 -2.44
CA MET A 265 -14.45 0.70 -3.59
C MET A 265 -15.31 0.83 -4.83
N ASP A 266 -14.88 1.76 -5.67
CA ASP A 266 -15.26 1.86 -7.07
C ASP A 266 -14.02 1.59 -7.93
N THR A 267 -14.23 1.02 -9.11
CA THR A 267 -13.16 0.60 -10.00
C THR A 267 -13.44 0.97 -11.44
N THR A 268 -12.42 1.41 -12.17
CA THR A 268 -12.57 1.72 -13.59
C THR A 268 -11.30 1.38 -14.36
N SER A 269 -11.40 1.31 -15.69
CA SER A 269 -10.24 1.13 -16.56
C SER A 269 -10.30 2.09 -17.73
N PHE A 270 -9.14 2.60 -18.15
CA PHE A 270 -9.02 3.49 -19.29
C PHE A 270 -7.71 3.22 -20.03
N VAL A 271 -7.61 3.77 -21.25
CA VAL A 271 -6.39 3.74 -22.05
C VAL A 271 -5.76 5.12 -22.03
N VAL A 272 -4.45 5.18 -21.81
CA VAL A 272 -3.69 6.43 -21.82
C VAL A 272 -3.56 6.94 -23.26
N PHE A 273 -3.89 8.22 -23.48
CA PHE A 273 -3.92 8.85 -24.81
C PHE A 273 -2.64 9.60 -25.13
#